data_AF-A0A0F4RJA1-F1
#
_entry.id   AF-A0A0F4RJA1-F1
#
_cell.length_a   1.000
_cell.length_b   1.000
_cell.length_c   1.000
_cell.angle_alpha   90.00
_cell.angle_beta   90.00
_cell.angle_gamma   90.00
#
_symmetry.space_group_name_H-M   'P 1'
#
loop_
_entity.id
_entity.type
_entity.pdbx_description
1 polymer ?
#
loop_
_entity_poly.entity_id
_entity_poly.type
_entity_poly.pdbx_seq_one_letter_code
_entity_poly.pdbx_strand_id
1 'polypeptide(L)'
;MKIHFQHLRDTPNVGDRSCSPYDYFDWGDATVSDLRKDDTPSYDIGIYGGGQVFGGLSRYAGVMREQSALNIAWGVGTNQTFPISPRHMRSKRKMDIIGSRDYGDNRYTYAPCPSCMSPLFDKVTEPTHEVVFYSHAGKSPKMKLQVPDHIPVKDNLCGSLDEALSFIASGQTVVSNSYHGVYWALLMGRKTICVPFSNKFKGYRLAPHFASPSNWFDELDNGKSYPEMLEMMRGATLSFKSKVDEAIAEKRKSMR
;
A
#
# COMPACT_ATOMS: atom_id res chain seq x y z
N MET A 1 7.82 27.14 3.12
CA MET A 1 6.73 26.16 3.16
C MET A 1 7.34 24.79 3.45
N LYS A 2 6.92 24.14 4.53
CA LYS A 2 7.46 22.87 5.03
C LYS A 2 6.50 21.73 4.70
N ILE A 3 7.00 20.72 4.00
CA ILE A 3 6.25 19.49 3.71
C ILE A 3 6.83 18.38 4.59
N HIS A 4 5.96 17.65 5.27
CA HIS A 4 6.35 16.53 6.10
C HIS A 4 5.53 15.27 5.78
N PHE A 5 6.22 14.15 5.59
CA PHE A 5 5.63 12.85 5.29
C PHE A 5 5.62 11.95 6.52
N GLN A 6 4.54 11.19 6.70
CA GLN A 6 4.39 10.29 7.82
C GLN A 6 3.75 8.97 7.42
N HIS A 7 4.47 7.87 7.64
CA HIS A 7 3.97 6.52 7.42
C HIS A 7 4.62 5.53 8.38
N LEU A 8 4.24 4.25 8.30
CA LEU A 8 4.87 3.21 9.11
C LEU A 8 6.27 2.90 8.54
N ARG A 9 7.31 3.52 9.10
CA ARG A 9 8.71 3.41 8.63
C ARG A 9 9.56 2.50 9.51
N ASP A 10 9.35 2.56 10.83
CA ASP A 10 10.11 1.81 11.83
C ASP A 10 9.45 0.46 12.09
N THR A 11 9.33 -0.33 11.02
CA THR A 11 8.68 -1.63 11.02
C THR A 11 9.49 -2.62 10.21
N PRO A 12 9.57 -3.90 10.62
CA PRO A 12 10.22 -4.92 9.81
C PRO A 12 9.42 -5.24 8.54
N ASN A 13 8.14 -4.86 8.46
CA ASN A 13 7.29 -5.13 7.30
C ASN A 13 7.68 -4.26 6.10
N VAL A 14 8.29 -4.87 5.08
CA VAL A 14 8.73 -4.19 3.86
C VAL A 14 7.61 -3.43 3.16
N GLY A 15 6.40 -3.98 3.13
CA GLY A 15 5.28 -3.34 2.46
C GLY A 15 4.82 -2.07 3.17
N ASP A 16 4.95 -2.02 4.50
CA ASP A 16 4.65 -0.81 5.27
C ASP A 16 5.75 0.24 5.03
N ARG A 17 7.03 -0.15 4.96
CA ARG A 17 8.14 0.78 4.68
C ARG A 17 8.06 1.41 3.29
N SER A 18 7.60 0.66 2.29
CA SER A 18 7.66 1.06 0.87
C SER A 18 6.37 1.69 0.34
N CYS A 19 5.41 2.04 1.19
CA CYS A 19 4.09 2.51 0.75
C CYS A 19 3.90 4.04 0.79
N SER A 20 4.98 4.82 0.94
CA SER A 20 4.89 6.28 0.96
C SER A 20 5.26 6.91 -0.37
N PRO A 21 4.54 7.96 -0.80
CA PRO A 21 4.90 8.70 -2.00
C PRO A 21 6.20 9.50 -1.84
N TYR A 22 6.70 9.70 -0.60
CA TYR A 22 8.01 10.31 -0.36
C TYR A 22 9.14 9.58 -1.09
N ASP A 23 9.04 8.25 -1.17
CA ASP A 23 10.13 7.40 -1.68
C ASP A 23 10.16 7.34 -3.23
N TYR A 24 9.20 7.96 -3.93
CA TYR A 24 9.01 7.79 -5.39
C TYR A 24 8.85 9.08 -6.20
N PHE A 25 8.77 10.22 -5.55
CA PHE A 25 8.67 11.52 -6.22
C PHE A 25 9.66 12.50 -5.62
N ASP A 26 10.05 13.49 -6.42
CA ASP A 26 10.81 14.63 -5.91
C ASP A 26 9.86 15.59 -5.17
N TRP A 27 10.19 15.84 -3.90
CA TRP A 27 9.45 16.72 -3.01
C TRP A 27 10.31 17.91 -2.52
N GLY A 28 11.49 18.12 -3.10
CA GLY A 28 12.46 19.12 -2.64
C GLY A 28 12.90 18.85 -1.19
N ASP A 29 12.91 19.89 -0.36
CA ASP A 29 13.37 19.83 1.05
C ASP A 29 12.35 19.19 2.02
N ALA A 30 11.47 18.32 1.52
CA ALA A 30 10.51 17.63 2.37
C ALA A 30 11.20 16.71 3.38
N THR A 31 10.59 16.56 4.55
CA THR A 31 11.09 15.68 5.62
C THR A 31 10.14 14.51 5.83
N VAL A 32 10.61 13.46 6.51
CA VAL A 32 9.80 12.25 6.75
C VAL A 32 10.06 11.66 8.14
N SER A 33 9.02 11.11 8.77
CA SER A 33 9.11 10.43 10.07
C SER A 33 8.18 9.21 10.15
N ASP A 34 8.32 8.41 11.22
CA ASP A 34 7.37 7.34 11.51
C ASP A 34 6.08 7.91 12.11
N LEU A 35 4.94 7.49 11.56
CA LEU A 35 3.60 7.94 11.93
C LEU A 35 3.26 7.74 13.42
N ARG A 36 3.92 6.81 14.12
CA ARG A 36 3.62 6.49 15.52
C ARG A 36 4.39 7.35 16.52
N LYS A 37 5.44 8.05 16.08
CA LYS A 37 6.26 8.89 16.96
C LYS A 37 5.59 10.25 17.20
N ASP A 38 5.91 10.85 18.34
CA ASP A 38 5.44 12.16 18.81
C ASP A 38 6.47 13.27 18.57
N ASP A 39 7.49 13.01 17.76
CA ASP A 39 8.59 13.91 17.39
C ASP A 39 8.33 14.64 16.05
N THR A 40 7.07 14.75 15.65
CA THR A 40 6.71 15.36 14.36
C THR A 40 7.03 16.85 14.36
N PRO A 41 7.88 17.34 13.44
CA PRO A 41 8.20 18.75 13.35
C PRO A 41 6.97 19.56 12.89
N SER A 42 6.99 20.87 13.11
CA SER A 42 5.96 21.75 12.53
C SER A 42 6.01 21.72 11.00
N TYR A 43 4.85 21.63 10.37
CA TYR A 43 4.70 21.56 8.92
C TYR A 43 3.55 22.44 8.43
N ASP A 44 3.66 22.94 7.20
CA ASP A 44 2.56 23.60 6.52
C ASP A 44 1.67 22.58 5.79
N ILE A 45 2.28 21.47 5.35
CA ILE A 45 1.63 20.39 4.63
C ILE A 45 2.06 19.04 5.23
N GLY A 46 1.12 18.27 5.74
CA GLY A 46 1.31 16.92 6.23
C GLY A 46 0.78 15.89 5.24
N ILE A 47 1.62 14.97 4.78
CA ILE A 47 1.21 13.87 3.89
C ILE A 47 1.35 12.55 4.64
N TYR A 48 0.22 11.96 4.96
CA TYR A 48 0.11 10.70 5.70
C TYR A 48 -0.23 9.60 4.72
N GLY A 49 0.36 8.43 4.82
CA GLY A 49 -0.05 7.46 3.84
C GLY A 49 0.56 6.09 3.87
N GLY A 50 0.03 5.32 2.92
CA GLY A 50 0.34 3.93 2.73
C GLY A 50 -0.30 3.00 3.76
N GLY A 51 -0.49 1.74 3.41
CA GLY A 51 -0.92 0.72 4.36
C GLY A 51 -2.36 0.86 4.87
N GLN A 52 -2.70 0.10 5.91
CA GLN A 52 -4.04 0.10 6.55
C GLN A 52 -4.08 1.08 7.74
N VAL A 53 -3.68 2.33 7.53
CA VAL A 53 -3.46 3.30 8.63
C VAL A 53 -4.60 4.28 8.85
N PHE A 54 -5.58 4.36 7.94
CA PHE A 54 -6.57 5.45 7.94
C PHE A 54 -7.33 5.55 9.28
N GLY A 55 -7.87 4.45 9.81
CA GLY A 55 -8.54 4.46 11.12
C GLY A 55 -7.62 4.86 12.28
N GLY A 56 -6.31 4.60 12.16
CA GLY A 56 -5.29 4.97 13.14
C GLY A 56 -4.94 6.45 13.14
N LEU A 57 -5.11 7.18 12.01
CA LEU A 57 -4.84 8.63 11.93
C LEU A 57 -5.61 9.46 12.98
N SER A 58 -6.73 8.93 13.47
CA SER A 58 -7.49 9.52 14.58
C SER A 58 -6.71 9.60 15.90
N ARG A 59 -5.65 8.81 16.07
CA ARG A 59 -4.93 8.60 17.34
C ARG A 59 -3.42 8.67 17.24
N TYR A 60 -2.83 8.45 16.06
CA TYR A 60 -1.39 8.52 15.89
C TYR A 60 -0.86 9.89 16.34
N ALA A 61 0.17 9.86 17.17
CA ALA A 61 0.73 11.05 17.81
C ALA A 61 1.24 12.05 16.79
N GLY A 62 1.86 11.55 15.71
CA GLY A 62 2.35 12.41 14.65
C GLY A 62 1.28 13.08 13.79
N VAL A 63 0.00 12.70 13.90
CA VAL A 63 -1.07 13.34 13.13
C VAL A 63 -1.60 14.56 13.89
N MET A 64 -0.94 15.69 13.65
CA MET A 64 -1.33 16.99 14.18
C MET A 64 -2.42 17.61 13.31
N ARG A 65 -3.30 18.39 13.93
CA ARG A 65 -4.25 19.24 13.22
C ARG A 65 -4.02 20.68 13.66
N GLU A 66 -2.89 21.22 13.25
CA GLU A 66 -2.69 22.66 13.33
C GLU A 66 -3.72 23.32 12.40
N GLN A 67 -4.38 24.38 12.88
CA GLN A 67 -5.52 25.00 12.19
C GLN A 67 -5.17 25.54 10.79
N SER A 68 -3.89 25.80 10.54
CA SER A 68 -3.35 26.30 9.28
C SER A 68 -2.74 25.23 8.38
N ALA A 69 -2.57 23.98 8.82
CA ALA A 69 -1.89 22.96 8.01
C ALA A 69 -2.82 22.30 7.00
N LEU A 70 -2.30 21.98 5.81
CA LEU A 70 -2.97 21.14 4.81
C LEU A 70 -2.60 19.67 5.06
N ASN A 71 -3.59 18.84 5.40
CA ASN A 71 -3.39 17.43 5.71
C ASN A 71 -3.94 16.52 4.59
N ILE A 72 -3.09 15.63 4.08
CA ILE A 72 -3.38 14.78 2.93
C ILE A 72 -3.16 13.31 3.31
N ALA A 73 -4.19 12.48 3.17
CA ALA A 73 -4.04 11.03 3.24
C ALA A 73 -3.82 10.44 1.84
N TRP A 74 -2.77 9.65 1.62
CA TRP A 74 -2.44 9.04 0.33
C TRP A 74 -2.33 7.52 0.43
N GLY A 75 -3.06 6.79 -0.41
CA GLY A 75 -2.83 5.34 -0.57
C GLY A 75 -3.19 4.55 0.67
N VAL A 76 -4.12 5.09 1.47
CA VAL A 76 -4.54 4.50 2.73
C VAL A 76 -5.67 3.50 2.49
N GLY A 77 -5.68 2.41 3.24
CA GLY A 77 -6.82 1.51 3.30
C GLY A 77 -7.94 2.09 4.17
N THR A 78 -9.11 2.27 3.58
CA THR A 78 -10.31 2.88 4.16
C THR A 78 -11.42 1.86 4.47
N ASN A 79 -11.19 0.59 4.14
CA ASN A 79 -12.03 -0.54 4.50
C ASN A 79 -12.32 -0.60 6.02
N GLN A 80 -13.62 -0.63 6.36
CA GLN A 80 -14.12 -0.66 7.74
C GLN A 80 -14.80 -2.00 8.02
N THR A 81 -14.67 -2.50 9.25
CA THR A 81 -15.39 -3.71 9.68
C THR A 81 -16.89 -3.44 9.86
N PHE A 82 -17.26 -2.20 10.20
CA PHE A 82 -18.64 -1.78 10.47
C PHE A 82 -19.02 -0.60 9.56
N PRO A 83 -20.31 -0.43 9.21
CA PRO A 83 -20.77 0.64 8.34
C PRO A 83 -20.49 2.04 8.91
N ILE A 84 -20.44 2.16 10.23
CA ILE A 84 -20.11 3.40 10.94
C ILE A 84 -18.90 3.13 11.84
N SER A 85 -17.82 3.90 11.62
CA SER A 85 -16.62 3.84 12.48
C SER A 85 -16.27 5.23 13.01
N PRO A 86 -16.44 5.49 14.33
CA PRO A 86 -16.02 6.74 14.95
C PRO A 86 -14.56 7.09 14.73
N ARG A 87 -13.69 6.07 14.64
CA ARG A 87 -12.26 6.26 14.33
C ARG A 87 -12.09 6.82 12.92
N HIS A 88 -12.75 6.24 11.92
CA HIS A 88 -12.66 6.73 10.54
C HIS A 88 -13.29 8.12 10.39
N MET A 89 -14.38 8.42 11.09
CA MET A 89 -14.96 9.76 11.10
C MET A 89 -13.99 10.80 11.66
N ARG A 90 -13.28 10.48 12.76
CA ARG A 90 -12.25 11.35 13.33
C ARG A 90 -11.06 11.52 12.37
N SER A 91 -10.59 10.43 11.76
CA SER A 91 -9.52 10.49 10.74
C SER A 91 -9.92 11.36 9.56
N LYS A 92 -11.12 11.15 9.01
CA LYS A 92 -11.66 11.97 7.91
C LYS A 92 -11.66 13.44 8.27
N ARG A 93 -12.11 13.80 9.48
CA ARG A 93 -12.13 15.19 9.92
C ARG A 93 -10.73 15.81 9.91
N LYS A 94 -9.67 15.07 10.20
CA LYS A 94 -8.29 15.58 10.26
C LYS A 94 -7.64 15.81 8.89
N MET A 95 -8.26 15.37 7.79
CA MET A 95 -7.68 15.40 6.45
C MET A 95 -8.51 16.31 5.54
N ASP A 96 -7.82 17.05 4.69
CA ASP A 96 -8.42 17.91 3.66
C ASP A 96 -8.53 17.17 2.33
N ILE A 97 -7.56 16.31 2.02
CA ILE A 97 -7.54 15.45 0.83
C ILE A 97 -7.36 14.00 1.25
N ILE A 98 -8.14 13.10 0.67
CA ILE A 98 -8.06 11.66 0.97
C ILE A 98 -8.01 10.87 -0.34
N GLY A 99 -6.94 10.11 -0.49
CA GLY A 99 -6.71 9.11 -1.53
C GLY A 99 -6.77 7.71 -0.95
N SER A 100 -7.76 6.91 -1.34
CA SER A 100 -7.92 5.53 -0.88
C SER A 100 -7.36 4.53 -1.89
N ARG A 101 -6.66 3.52 -1.39
CA ARG A 101 -6.21 2.37 -2.22
C ARG A 101 -7.28 1.33 -2.45
N ASP A 102 -8.41 1.42 -1.75
CA ASP A 102 -9.51 0.47 -1.83
C ASP A 102 -10.44 0.86 -3.00
N TYR A 103 -10.24 0.20 -4.14
CA TYR A 103 -11.08 0.40 -5.32
C TYR A 103 -12.53 0.03 -5.01
N GLY A 104 -13.46 0.91 -5.40
CA GLY A 104 -14.89 0.81 -5.07
C GLY A 104 -15.32 1.66 -3.87
N ASP A 105 -14.39 2.22 -3.08
CA ASP A 105 -14.74 3.22 -2.06
C ASP A 105 -14.99 4.60 -2.69
N ASN A 106 -16.25 4.85 -3.04
CA ASN A 106 -16.68 6.11 -3.68
C ASN A 106 -16.67 7.35 -2.76
N ARG A 107 -16.29 7.20 -1.48
CA ARG A 107 -16.22 8.32 -0.52
C ARG A 107 -14.98 9.19 -0.74
N TYR A 108 -13.96 8.66 -1.42
CA TYR A 108 -12.64 9.27 -1.55
C TYR A 108 -12.12 9.13 -2.98
N THR A 109 -11.13 9.95 -3.35
CA THR A 109 -10.45 9.77 -4.64
C THR A 109 -9.67 8.46 -4.60
N TYR A 110 -9.71 7.69 -5.69
CA TYR A 110 -8.89 6.49 -5.79
C TYR A 110 -7.41 6.87 -5.94
N ALA A 111 -6.58 6.37 -5.04
CA ALA A 111 -5.13 6.54 -5.05
C ALA A 111 -4.50 5.22 -4.60
N PRO A 112 -3.92 4.41 -5.51
CA PRO A 112 -3.35 3.13 -5.14
C PRO A 112 -2.09 3.29 -4.28
N CYS A 113 -1.51 2.18 -3.84
CA CYS A 113 -0.26 2.21 -3.10
C CYS A 113 0.87 2.80 -4.00
N PRO A 114 1.58 3.86 -3.55
CA PRO A 114 2.63 4.53 -4.32
C PRO A 114 3.78 3.62 -4.75
N SER A 115 3.95 2.45 -4.13
CA SER A 115 4.99 1.48 -4.51
C SER A 115 4.97 1.10 -6.00
N CYS A 116 3.83 1.22 -6.70
CA CYS A 116 3.78 1.02 -8.16
C CYS A 116 4.64 2.01 -8.97
N MET A 117 5.08 3.11 -8.36
CA MET A 117 6.01 4.06 -8.96
C MET A 117 7.48 3.65 -8.81
N SER A 118 7.78 2.54 -8.13
CA SER A 118 9.14 2.04 -8.01
C SER A 118 9.69 1.66 -9.40
N PRO A 119 10.92 2.07 -9.75
CA PRO A 119 11.56 1.65 -11.01
C PRO A 119 11.93 0.17 -11.02
N LEU A 120 11.83 -0.52 -9.87
CA LEU A 120 12.07 -1.97 -9.79
C LEU A 120 11.03 -2.78 -10.58
N PHE A 121 9.84 -2.23 -10.82
CA PHE A 121 8.84 -2.85 -11.68
C PHE A 121 9.18 -2.80 -13.17
N ASP A 122 10.18 -2.02 -13.58
CA ASP A 122 10.62 -1.93 -14.99
C ASP A 122 11.67 -3.00 -15.34
N LYS A 123 12.09 -3.81 -14.36
CA LYS A 123 13.15 -4.82 -14.48
C LYS A 123 12.68 -6.22 -14.09
N VAL A 124 11.41 -6.54 -14.31
CA VAL A 124 10.86 -7.87 -14.00
C VAL A 124 11.55 -8.91 -14.89
N THR A 125 12.21 -9.87 -14.27
CA THR A 125 12.91 -10.97 -14.97
C THR A 125 11.94 -12.07 -15.39
N GLU A 126 12.37 -13.00 -16.24
CA GLU A 126 11.61 -14.24 -16.46
C GLU A 126 11.51 -15.06 -15.16
N PRO A 127 10.39 -15.76 -14.91
CA PRO A 127 10.23 -16.59 -13.73
C PRO A 127 11.16 -17.81 -13.79
N THR A 128 11.68 -18.21 -12.64
CA THR A 128 12.54 -19.40 -12.48
C THR A 128 11.85 -20.53 -11.71
N HIS A 129 10.66 -20.27 -11.17
CA HIS A 129 9.82 -21.22 -10.45
C HIS A 129 8.40 -21.18 -11.01
N GLU A 130 7.75 -22.34 -11.12
CA GLU A 130 6.34 -22.41 -11.51
C GLU A 130 5.44 -21.70 -10.48
N VAL A 131 5.72 -21.91 -9.19
CA VAL A 131 4.95 -21.35 -8.08
C VAL A 131 5.90 -20.83 -7.01
N VAL A 132 5.59 -19.65 -6.45
CA VAL A 132 6.19 -19.15 -5.21
C VAL A 132 5.11 -18.70 -4.23
N PHE A 133 5.40 -18.82 -2.93
CA PHE A 133 4.51 -18.34 -1.88
C PHE A 133 5.12 -17.14 -1.15
N TYR A 134 4.53 -15.96 -1.31
CA TYR A 134 4.91 -14.77 -0.55
C TYR A 134 3.97 -14.54 0.63
N SER A 135 4.46 -14.79 1.84
CA SER A 135 3.63 -14.90 3.04
C SER A 135 3.62 -13.62 3.89
N HIS A 136 2.58 -13.46 4.69
CA HIS A 136 2.53 -12.46 5.75
C HIS A 136 2.98 -13.10 7.07
N ALA A 137 4.18 -12.78 7.56
CA ALA A 137 4.84 -13.46 8.68
C ALA A 137 3.95 -13.63 9.92
N GLY A 138 3.28 -12.55 10.37
CA GLY A 138 2.42 -12.60 11.56
C GLY A 138 1.02 -13.21 11.37
N LYS A 139 0.61 -13.54 10.13
CA LYS A 139 -0.76 -13.97 9.79
C LYS A 139 -0.80 -15.38 9.20
N SER A 140 0.20 -15.78 8.42
CA SER A 140 0.27 -17.12 7.85
C SER A 140 0.17 -18.23 8.91
N PRO A 141 0.88 -18.16 10.05
CA PRO A 141 0.76 -19.17 11.11
C PRO A 141 -0.66 -19.23 11.71
N LYS A 142 -1.33 -18.08 11.86
CA LYS A 142 -2.69 -17.99 12.41
C LYS A 142 -3.74 -18.57 11.47
N MET A 143 -3.45 -18.59 10.17
CA MET A 143 -4.31 -19.20 9.15
C MET A 143 -4.04 -20.70 8.99
N LYS A 144 -3.04 -21.26 9.69
CA LYS A 144 -2.58 -22.64 9.53
C LYS A 144 -2.28 -22.98 8.06
N LEU A 145 -1.72 -22.03 7.33
CA LEU A 145 -1.34 -22.22 5.94
C LEU A 145 -0.24 -23.27 5.85
N GLN A 146 -0.49 -24.31 5.07
CA GLN A 146 0.49 -25.35 4.74
C GLN A 146 1.01 -25.05 3.34
N VAL A 147 2.33 -24.96 3.20
CA VAL A 147 3.02 -24.80 1.92
C VAL A 147 3.91 -26.02 1.71
N PRO A 148 3.75 -26.78 0.62
CA PRO A 148 4.63 -27.91 0.32
C PRO A 148 6.10 -27.49 0.27
N ASP A 149 6.99 -28.33 0.80
CA ASP A 149 8.42 -28.02 0.97
C ASP A 149 9.15 -27.63 -0.33
N HIS A 150 8.66 -28.11 -1.47
CA HIS A 150 9.24 -27.80 -2.79
C HIS A 150 8.85 -26.42 -3.33
N ILE A 151 7.86 -25.74 -2.74
CA ILE A 151 7.47 -24.38 -3.15
C ILE A 151 8.31 -23.38 -2.35
N PRO A 152 9.11 -22.53 -3.02
CA PRO A 152 9.85 -21.48 -2.35
C PRO A 152 8.93 -20.54 -1.57
N VAL A 153 9.34 -20.18 -0.35
CA VAL A 153 8.60 -19.27 0.53
C VAL A 153 9.49 -18.11 0.96
N LYS A 154 8.93 -16.91 0.93
CA LYS A 154 9.48 -15.73 1.58
C LYS A 154 8.35 -14.98 2.27
N ASP A 155 8.66 -14.22 3.31
CA ASP A 155 7.67 -13.40 4.00
C ASP A 155 7.97 -11.90 3.89
N ASN A 156 7.01 -11.11 4.36
CA ASN A 156 7.05 -9.67 4.32
C ASN A 156 7.99 -9.00 5.33
N LEU A 157 8.78 -9.75 6.10
CA LEU A 157 9.83 -9.24 6.98
C LEU A 157 11.22 -9.30 6.32
N CYS A 158 11.28 -9.57 5.02
CA CYS A 158 12.52 -9.56 4.25
C CYS A 158 13.22 -8.18 4.25
N GLY A 159 14.50 -8.18 3.89
CA GLY A 159 15.41 -7.06 4.13
C GLY A 159 15.03 -5.79 3.38
N SER A 160 14.63 -5.91 2.10
CA SER A 160 14.37 -4.76 1.23
C SER A 160 13.19 -4.97 0.28
N LEU A 161 12.72 -3.88 -0.34
CA LEU A 161 11.74 -3.94 -1.42
C LEU A 161 12.29 -4.74 -2.61
N ASP A 162 13.53 -4.50 -2.99
CA ASP A 162 14.21 -5.23 -4.08
C ASP A 162 14.23 -6.75 -3.83
N GLU A 163 14.53 -7.18 -2.61
CA GLU A 163 14.50 -8.60 -2.24
C GLU A 163 13.08 -9.18 -2.34
N ALA A 164 12.07 -8.44 -1.87
CA ALA A 164 10.67 -8.86 -1.95
C ALA A 164 10.21 -9.01 -3.40
N LEU A 165 10.50 -7.99 -4.23
CA LEU A 165 10.11 -7.94 -5.62
C LEU A 165 10.85 -8.99 -6.45
N SER A 166 12.15 -9.19 -6.22
CA SER A 166 12.94 -10.24 -6.88
C SER A 166 12.40 -11.64 -6.57
N PHE A 167 12.04 -11.91 -5.31
CA PHE A 167 11.43 -13.18 -4.94
C PHE A 167 10.07 -13.39 -5.63
N ILE A 168 9.20 -12.37 -5.59
CA ILE A 168 7.87 -12.42 -6.25
C ILE A 168 8.03 -12.62 -7.76
N ALA A 169 8.96 -11.89 -8.38
CA ALA A 169 9.24 -11.99 -9.82
C ALA A 169 9.75 -13.38 -10.20
N SER A 170 10.42 -14.11 -9.31
CA SER A 170 10.93 -15.45 -9.60
C SER A 170 9.82 -16.50 -9.83
N GLY A 171 8.56 -16.21 -9.47
CA GLY A 171 7.42 -17.11 -9.68
C GLY A 171 6.58 -16.77 -10.91
N GLN A 172 6.22 -17.78 -11.69
CA GLN A 172 5.22 -17.64 -12.76
C GLN A 172 3.82 -17.45 -12.16
N THR A 173 3.49 -18.27 -11.15
CA THR A 173 2.32 -18.12 -10.29
C THR A 173 2.76 -17.70 -8.89
N VAL A 174 2.15 -16.63 -8.37
CA VAL A 174 2.42 -16.10 -7.04
C VAL A 174 1.20 -16.33 -6.16
N VAL A 175 1.39 -17.08 -5.09
CA VAL A 175 0.39 -17.25 -4.04
C VAL A 175 0.76 -16.34 -2.87
N SER A 176 -0.19 -15.57 -2.36
CA SER A 176 0.09 -14.68 -1.24
C SER A 176 -1.12 -14.44 -0.33
N ASN A 177 -0.85 -14.37 0.97
CA ASN A 177 -1.77 -13.83 1.96
C ASN A 177 -1.32 -12.43 2.47
N SER A 178 -0.35 -11.80 1.81
CA SER A 178 0.08 -10.43 2.10
C SER A 178 -0.56 -9.46 1.11
N TYR A 179 -1.05 -8.31 1.59
CA TYR A 179 -1.66 -7.32 0.69
C TYR A 179 -0.64 -6.84 -0.36
N HIS A 180 0.56 -6.49 0.10
CA HIS A 180 1.61 -6.04 -0.81
C HIS A 180 2.14 -7.17 -1.68
N GLY A 181 2.18 -8.41 -1.19
CA GLY A 181 2.54 -9.56 -2.02
C GLY A 181 1.60 -9.75 -3.21
N VAL A 182 0.29 -9.75 -2.96
CA VAL A 182 -0.73 -9.82 -4.02
C VAL A 182 -0.63 -8.60 -4.94
N TYR A 183 -0.56 -7.40 -4.37
CA TYR A 183 -0.49 -6.15 -5.16
C TYR A 183 0.71 -6.15 -6.11
N TRP A 184 1.91 -6.46 -5.60
CA TRP A 184 3.14 -6.45 -6.39
C TRP A 184 3.17 -7.55 -7.44
N ALA A 185 2.65 -8.75 -7.14
CA ALA A 185 2.52 -9.81 -8.14
C ALA A 185 1.60 -9.40 -9.31
N LEU A 186 0.47 -8.76 -9.01
CA LEU A 186 -0.44 -8.25 -10.04
C LEU A 186 0.20 -7.12 -10.85
N LEU A 187 0.96 -6.20 -10.22
CA LEU A 187 1.70 -5.16 -10.94
C LEU A 187 2.72 -5.75 -11.93
N MET A 188 3.36 -6.87 -11.59
CA MET A 188 4.30 -7.56 -12.47
C MET A 188 3.61 -8.41 -13.57
N GLY A 189 2.27 -8.41 -13.63
CA GLY A 189 1.53 -9.26 -14.55
C GLY A 189 1.64 -10.75 -14.25
N ARG A 190 2.02 -11.16 -13.03
CA ARG A 190 2.09 -12.58 -12.64
C ARG A 190 0.70 -13.16 -12.41
N LYS A 191 0.54 -14.47 -12.67
CA LYS A 191 -0.65 -15.19 -12.23
C LYS A 191 -0.70 -15.12 -10.71
N THR A 192 -1.75 -14.54 -10.16
CA THR A 192 -1.80 -14.23 -8.73
C THR A 192 -3.01 -14.89 -8.06
N ILE A 193 -2.74 -15.56 -6.94
CA ILE A 193 -3.74 -16.15 -6.05
C ILE A 193 -3.60 -15.49 -4.68
N CYS A 194 -4.71 -14.95 -4.20
CA CYS A 194 -4.82 -14.35 -2.88
C CYS A 194 -5.46 -15.34 -1.91
N VAL A 195 -4.82 -15.57 -0.76
CA VAL A 195 -5.42 -16.28 0.38
C VAL A 195 -5.74 -15.25 1.48
N PRO A 196 -6.94 -14.66 1.50
CA PRO A 196 -7.24 -13.50 2.33
C PRO A 196 -7.49 -13.89 3.79
N PHE A 197 -7.07 -13.02 4.71
CA PHE A 197 -7.42 -13.13 6.14
C PHE A 197 -8.30 -11.98 6.65
N SER A 198 -8.66 -11.03 5.78
CA SER A 198 -9.55 -9.93 6.14
C SER A 198 -10.20 -9.30 4.89
N ASN A 199 -11.13 -8.36 5.09
CA ASN A 199 -11.79 -7.68 3.97
C ASN A 199 -10.88 -6.70 3.19
N LYS A 200 -9.66 -6.41 3.68
CA LYS A 200 -8.74 -5.46 3.01
C LYS A 200 -8.34 -5.88 1.60
N PHE A 201 -8.45 -7.18 1.29
CA PHE A 201 -8.08 -7.73 -0.01
C PHE A 201 -9.17 -7.53 -1.07
N LYS A 202 -10.37 -7.05 -0.71
CA LYS A 202 -11.47 -6.83 -1.65
C LYS A 202 -11.34 -5.53 -2.44
N GLY A 203 -10.40 -4.66 -2.07
CA GLY A 203 -10.22 -3.33 -2.67
C GLY A 203 -9.23 -3.26 -3.83
N TYR A 204 -8.84 -4.37 -4.45
CA TYR A 204 -8.01 -4.30 -5.66
C TYR A 204 -8.85 -3.86 -6.86
N ARG A 205 -8.29 -3.01 -7.72
CA ARG A 205 -8.96 -2.57 -8.95
C ARG A 205 -9.19 -3.72 -9.93
N LEU A 206 -8.16 -4.54 -10.12
CA LEU A 206 -8.26 -5.83 -10.79
C LEU A 206 -8.00 -6.90 -9.73
N ALA A 207 -9.01 -7.72 -9.49
CA ALA A 207 -8.98 -8.68 -8.39
C ALA A 207 -8.13 -9.91 -8.75
N PRO A 208 -7.30 -10.43 -7.83
CA PRO A 208 -6.67 -11.73 -8.02
C PRO A 208 -7.71 -12.85 -7.99
N HIS A 209 -7.28 -14.08 -8.28
CA HIS A 209 -8.08 -15.24 -7.87
C HIS A 209 -8.07 -15.37 -6.36
N PHE A 210 -9.22 -15.62 -5.73
CA PHE A 210 -9.30 -15.81 -4.29
C PHE A 210 -9.42 -17.29 -3.96
N ALA A 211 -8.56 -17.77 -3.08
CA ALA A 211 -8.62 -19.11 -2.51
C ALA A 211 -8.61 -19.07 -0.98
N SER A 212 -8.77 -20.22 -0.36
CA SER A 212 -8.73 -20.42 1.09
C SER A 212 -7.45 -21.16 1.51
N PRO A 213 -7.11 -21.17 2.81
CA PRO A 213 -5.97 -21.94 3.30
C PRO A 213 -6.03 -23.43 2.96
N SER A 214 -7.22 -23.99 2.77
CA SER A 214 -7.42 -25.43 2.53
C SER A 214 -7.46 -25.84 1.07
N ASN A 215 -7.59 -24.90 0.12
CA ASN A 215 -7.73 -25.24 -1.31
C ASN A 215 -6.81 -24.45 -2.26
N TRP A 216 -5.98 -23.52 -1.77
CA TRP A 216 -5.17 -22.68 -2.66
C TRP A 216 -4.27 -23.46 -3.63
N PHE A 217 -3.80 -24.64 -3.21
CA PHE A 217 -2.93 -25.49 -4.02
C PHE A 217 -3.68 -26.10 -5.22
N ASP A 218 -4.94 -26.51 -5.01
CA ASP A 218 -5.79 -27.04 -6.09
C ASP A 218 -6.29 -25.93 -7.03
N GLU A 219 -6.11 -24.66 -6.64
CA GLU A 219 -6.59 -23.48 -7.36
C GLU A 219 -5.47 -22.81 -8.20
N LEU A 220 -4.29 -23.41 -8.29
CA LEU A 220 -3.10 -22.84 -8.96
C LEU A 220 -3.39 -22.40 -10.40
N ASP A 221 -4.16 -23.18 -11.15
CA ASP A 221 -4.50 -22.89 -12.55
C ASP A 221 -5.46 -21.70 -12.73
N ASN A 222 -6.18 -21.32 -11.67
CA ASN A 222 -7.18 -20.26 -11.71
C ASN A 222 -6.60 -18.86 -11.47
N GLY A 223 -5.29 -18.76 -11.16
CA GLY A 223 -4.59 -17.50 -10.92
C GLY A 223 -4.82 -16.45 -12.02
N LYS A 224 -4.98 -15.19 -11.62
CA LYS A 224 -5.25 -14.07 -12.54
C LYS A 224 -4.01 -13.22 -12.78
N SER A 225 -3.78 -12.82 -14.03
CA SER A 225 -2.69 -11.94 -14.46
C SER A 225 -3.27 -10.76 -15.23
N TYR A 226 -2.70 -9.57 -15.03
CA TYR A 226 -3.14 -8.33 -15.65
C TYR A 226 -1.93 -7.50 -16.10
N PRO A 227 -1.40 -7.73 -17.32
CA PRO A 227 -0.23 -7.00 -17.83
C PRO A 227 -0.39 -5.46 -17.81
N GLU A 228 -1.63 -4.98 -17.89
CA GLU A 228 -1.98 -3.55 -17.86
C GLU A 228 -2.01 -2.93 -16.45
N MET A 229 -1.93 -3.75 -15.38
CA MET A 229 -2.17 -3.27 -14.02
C MET A 229 -1.13 -2.23 -13.57
N LEU A 230 0.14 -2.40 -13.93
CA LEU A 230 1.19 -1.44 -13.57
C LEU A 230 0.87 -0.03 -14.08
N GLU A 231 0.64 0.10 -15.38
CA GLU A 231 0.38 1.38 -16.02
C GLU A 231 -0.93 2.01 -15.53
N MET A 232 -1.97 1.20 -15.27
CA MET A 232 -3.19 1.71 -14.65
C MET A 232 -2.98 2.25 -13.24
N MET A 233 -2.15 1.60 -12.42
CA MET A 233 -1.85 2.05 -11.06
C MET A 233 -0.95 3.29 -11.07
N ARG A 234 0.04 3.34 -11.96
CA ARG A 234 0.89 4.52 -12.18
C ARG A 234 0.05 5.72 -12.64
N GLY A 235 -0.83 5.54 -13.62
CA GLY A 235 -1.74 6.58 -14.08
C GLY A 235 -2.67 7.12 -12.98
N ALA A 236 -3.25 6.23 -12.16
CA ALA A 236 -4.06 6.65 -11.02
C ALA A 236 -3.23 7.38 -9.94
N THR A 237 -1.99 6.95 -9.71
CA THR A 237 -1.06 7.60 -8.76
C THR A 237 -0.68 9.00 -9.24
N LEU A 238 -0.37 9.15 -10.54
CA LEU A 238 -0.05 10.44 -11.15
C LEU A 238 -1.25 11.40 -11.16
N SER A 239 -2.45 10.89 -11.43
CA SER A 239 -3.69 11.68 -11.33
C SER A 239 -3.90 12.22 -9.91
N PHE A 240 -3.69 11.39 -8.89
CA PHE A 240 -3.75 11.85 -7.50
C PHE A 240 -2.60 12.80 -7.13
N LYS A 241 -1.38 12.57 -7.66
CA LYS A 241 -0.23 13.48 -7.50
C LYS A 241 -0.55 14.87 -8.02
N SER A 242 -1.14 15.00 -9.21
CA SER A 242 -1.52 16.30 -9.78
C SER A 242 -2.48 17.06 -8.85
N LYS A 243 -3.49 16.38 -8.31
CA LYS A 243 -4.41 16.96 -7.33
C LYS A 243 -3.69 17.45 -6.05
N VAL A 244 -2.72 16.67 -5.58
CA VAL A 244 -1.89 17.06 -4.43
C VAL A 244 -1.03 18.28 -4.77
N ASP A 245 -0.41 18.31 -5.94
CA ASP A 245 0.43 19.43 -6.39
C ASP A 245 -0.36 20.73 -6.54
N GLU A 246 -1.58 20.66 -7.07
CA GLU A 246 -2.50 21.79 -7.16
C GLU A 246 -2.81 22.37 -5.76
N ALA A 247 -3.18 21.52 -4.81
CA ALA A 247 -3.48 21.95 -3.44
C ALA A 247 -2.24 22.55 -2.74
N ILE A 248 -1.06 21.98 -2.98
CA ILE A 248 0.21 22.52 -2.48
C ILE A 248 0.48 23.91 -3.10
N ALA A 249 0.25 24.08 -4.41
CA ALA A 249 0.44 25.35 -5.09
C ALA A 249 -0.53 26.43 -4.59
N GLU A 250 -1.79 26.08 -4.34
CA GLU A 250 -2.79 26.97 -3.72
C GLU A 250 -2.37 27.38 -2.30
N LYS A 251 -1.90 26.42 -1.51
CA LYS A 251 -1.40 26.70 -0.16
C LYS A 251 -0.24 27.69 -0.18
N ARG A 252 0.73 27.52 -1.10
CA ARG A 252 1.84 28.49 -1.30
C ARG A 252 1.34 29.90 -1.57
N LYS A 253 0.30 30.05 -2.39
CA LYS A 253 -0.27 31.37 -2.72
C LYS A 253 -0.92 32.02 -1.51
N SER A 254 -1.60 31.27 -0.66
CA SER A 254 -2.23 31.79 0.56
C SER A 254 -1.26 32.26 1.65
N MET A 255 0.02 31.89 1.55
CA MET A 255 1.07 32.25 2.51
C MET A 255 1.92 33.45 2.06
N ARG A 256 1.72 33.95 0.84
CA ARG A 256 2.36 35.15 0.31
C ARG A 256 1.45 36.35 0.51
#